data_AF-A0AAV5MZY1-F1
#
_entry.id   AF-A0AAV5MZY1-F1
#
_cell.length_a   1.000
_cell.length_b   1.000
_cell.length_c   1.000
_cell.angle_alpha   90.00
_cell.angle_beta   90.00
_cell.angle_gamma   90.00
#
_symmetry.space_group_name_H-M   'P 1'
#
loop_
_entity.id
_entity.type
_entity.pdbx_description
1 polymer ?
#
loop_
_entity_poly.entity_id
_entity_poly.type
_entity_poly.pdbx_seq_one_letter_code
_entity_poly.pdbx_strand_id
1 'polypeptide(L)'
;MPMSCEKMQTLKEIIEGKSDIWWHQWWRDNAAALEKELGRTDYLKLKYGRLTAAAEYLTKNNVSFEWSQKGRLAETYSLLGDNLLDENGKLDFNKLDKHWGGAISLFHDGQVDKSMALFEDRLYQIVKSQDVMAFEEIATEDILFRLGETDFALACLRTIVNLKSNERFKDILLDFNEYYDDLVFANIEWAEAEYEKHISSGRT
;
A
#
# COMPACT_ATOMS: atom_id res chain seq x y z
N MET A 1 -31.74 -2.09 -8.12
CA MET A 1 -31.70 -1.39 -9.43
C MET A 1 -30.25 -1.23 -9.82
N PRO A 2 -29.82 -1.41 -11.08
CA PRO A 2 -28.41 -1.23 -11.42
C PRO A 2 -27.93 0.18 -11.03
N MET A 3 -26.65 0.31 -10.70
CA MET A 3 -25.99 1.60 -10.47
C MET A 3 -26.36 2.60 -11.58
N SER A 4 -26.65 3.85 -11.22
CA SER A 4 -26.97 4.91 -12.18
C SER A 4 -25.84 5.18 -13.19
N CYS A 5 -26.18 5.58 -14.42
CA CYS A 5 -25.20 5.91 -15.47
C CYS A 5 -24.19 6.98 -15.05
N GLU A 6 -24.62 8.00 -14.30
CA GLU A 6 -23.74 9.06 -13.78
C GLU A 6 -22.62 8.49 -12.90
N LYS A 7 -22.97 7.64 -11.93
CA LYS A 7 -22.02 6.92 -11.07
C LYS A 7 -21.04 6.05 -11.86
N MET A 8 -21.53 5.33 -12.87
CA MET A 8 -20.67 4.52 -13.74
C MET A 8 -19.71 5.39 -14.58
N GLN A 9 -20.19 6.54 -15.06
CA GLN A 9 -19.38 7.49 -15.80
C GLN A 9 -18.26 8.09 -14.93
N THR A 10 -18.55 8.46 -13.69
CA THR A 10 -17.51 8.93 -12.76
C THR A 10 -16.48 7.85 -12.46
N LEU A 11 -16.89 6.60 -12.21
CA LEU A 11 -15.94 5.49 -12.02
C LEU A 11 -15.04 5.28 -13.25
N LYS A 12 -15.62 5.36 -14.45
CA LYS A 12 -14.85 5.32 -15.71
C LYS A 12 -13.83 6.47 -15.76
N GLU A 13 -14.24 7.68 -15.42
CA GLU A 13 -13.35 8.84 -15.42
C GLU A 13 -12.23 8.72 -14.38
N ILE A 14 -12.48 8.09 -13.23
CA ILE A 14 -11.43 7.79 -12.24
C ILE A 14 -10.42 6.80 -12.84
N ILE A 15 -10.89 5.70 -13.44
CA ILE A 15 -10.04 4.66 -14.06
C ILE A 15 -9.25 5.20 -15.25
N GLU A 16 -9.83 6.11 -16.02
CA GLU A 16 -9.16 6.80 -17.12
C GLU A 16 -8.27 7.96 -16.65
N GLY A 17 -8.30 8.31 -15.36
CA GLY A 17 -7.53 9.43 -14.78
C GLY A 17 -8.06 10.82 -15.17
N LYS A 18 -9.27 10.90 -15.71
CA LYS A 18 -9.94 12.15 -16.13
C LYS A 18 -10.75 12.80 -15.01
N SER A 19 -11.04 12.07 -13.94
CA SER A 19 -11.73 12.62 -12.77
C SER A 19 -10.80 13.46 -11.89
N ASP A 20 -11.38 14.47 -11.25
CA ASP A 20 -10.79 15.23 -10.15
C ASP A 20 -11.13 14.62 -8.77
N ILE A 21 -12.08 13.67 -8.73
CA ILE A 21 -12.51 12.95 -7.52
C ILE A 21 -11.74 11.63 -7.43
N TRP A 22 -11.38 11.22 -6.22
CA TRP A 22 -10.73 9.92 -5.97
C TRP A 22 -11.71 8.89 -5.39
N TRP A 23 -11.31 7.62 -5.43
CA TRP A 23 -12.14 6.50 -4.99
C TRP A 23 -12.78 6.72 -3.61
N HIS A 24 -12.00 7.13 -2.61
CA HIS A 24 -12.50 7.24 -1.24
C HIS A 24 -13.54 8.35 -1.08
N GLN A 25 -13.33 9.50 -1.73
CA GLN A 25 -14.32 10.57 -1.77
C GLN A 25 -15.58 10.10 -2.51
N TRP A 26 -15.42 9.52 -3.70
CA TRP A 26 -16.55 8.99 -4.46
C TRP A 26 -17.33 7.94 -3.67
N TRP A 27 -16.65 7.01 -3.01
CA TRP A 27 -17.26 5.95 -2.21
C TRP A 27 -18.03 6.54 -1.03
N ARG A 28 -17.43 7.46 -0.28
CA ARG A 28 -18.09 8.15 0.85
C ARG A 28 -19.37 8.85 0.43
N ASP A 29 -19.35 9.51 -0.72
CA ASP A 29 -20.49 10.28 -1.23
C ASP A 29 -21.61 9.37 -1.78
N ASN A 30 -21.27 8.14 -2.21
CA ASN A 30 -22.21 7.25 -2.91
C ASN A 30 -22.60 5.98 -2.13
N ALA A 31 -21.86 5.58 -1.08
CA ALA A 31 -22.02 4.27 -0.44
C ALA A 31 -23.45 4.00 0.06
N ALA A 32 -24.10 4.98 0.68
CA ALA A 32 -25.46 4.82 1.21
C ALA A 32 -26.52 4.66 0.10
N ALA A 33 -26.31 5.27 -1.06
CA ALA A 33 -27.17 5.08 -2.22
C ALA A 33 -26.89 3.72 -2.88
N LEU A 34 -25.61 3.37 -3.04
CA LEU A 34 -25.18 2.09 -3.64
C LEU A 34 -25.67 0.88 -2.85
N GLU A 35 -25.78 0.96 -1.52
CA GLU A 35 -26.33 -0.13 -0.71
C GLU A 35 -27.80 -0.43 -1.03
N LYS A 36 -28.56 0.57 -1.49
CA LYS A 36 -29.97 0.45 -1.90
C LYS A 36 -30.13 0.10 -3.38
N GLU A 37 -29.20 0.57 -4.21
CA GLU A 37 -29.19 0.31 -5.65
C GLU A 37 -28.73 -1.12 -5.91
N LEU A 38 -27.54 -1.48 -5.43
CA LEU A 38 -26.88 -2.76 -5.70
C LEU A 38 -27.43 -3.89 -4.83
N GLY A 39 -27.37 -5.12 -5.33
CA GLY A 39 -27.52 -6.30 -4.49
C GLY A 39 -26.35 -6.40 -3.50
N ARG A 40 -26.58 -6.99 -2.32
CA ARG A 40 -25.57 -7.12 -1.25
C ARG A 40 -24.22 -7.61 -1.76
N THR A 41 -24.22 -8.62 -2.63
CA THR A 41 -22.99 -9.18 -3.20
C THR A 41 -22.21 -8.15 -4.02
N ASP A 42 -22.86 -7.43 -4.92
CA ASP A 42 -22.21 -6.43 -5.78
C ASP A 42 -21.77 -5.21 -4.95
N TYR A 43 -22.54 -4.82 -3.93
CA TYR A 43 -22.14 -3.78 -2.98
C TYR A 43 -20.86 -4.15 -2.22
N LEU A 44 -20.79 -5.36 -1.65
CA LEU A 44 -19.61 -5.80 -0.90
C LEU A 44 -18.40 -5.99 -1.81
N LYS A 45 -18.60 -6.52 -3.03
CA LYS A 45 -17.52 -6.59 -4.03
C LYS A 45 -16.97 -5.21 -4.35
N LEU A 46 -17.83 -4.23 -4.58
CA LEU A 46 -17.40 -2.86 -4.88
C LEU A 46 -16.72 -2.21 -3.66
N LYS A 47 -17.25 -2.41 -2.44
CA LYS A 47 -16.67 -1.88 -1.20
C LYS A 47 -15.24 -2.34 -0.96
N TYR A 48 -14.99 -3.64 -1.08
CA TYR A 48 -13.69 -4.24 -0.72
C TYR A 48 -12.75 -4.40 -1.92
N GLY A 49 -13.30 -4.67 -3.10
CA GLY A 49 -12.54 -4.77 -4.35
C GLY A 49 -12.28 -3.43 -5.03
N ARG A 50 -12.90 -2.35 -4.56
CA ARG A 50 -12.56 -0.96 -4.90
C ARG A 50 -12.57 -0.71 -6.41
N LEU A 51 -11.56 -0.01 -6.95
CA LEU A 51 -11.48 0.33 -8.38
C LEU A 51 -11.31 -0.89 -9.29
N THR A 52 -10.69 -1.97 -8.81
CA THR A 52 -10.63 -3.23 -9.56
C THR A 52 -12.04 -3.82 -9.74
N ALA A 53 -12.84 -3.87 -8.66
CA ALA A 53 -14.24 -4.30 -8.75
C ALA A 53 -15.13 -3.32 -9.53
N ALA A 54 -14.82 -2.01 -9.49
CA ALA A 54 -15.49 -1.03 -10.34
C ALA A 54 -15.25 -1.32 -11.83
N ALA A 55 -14.01 -1.60 -12.22
CA ALA A 55 -13.64 -1.95 -13.59
C ALA A 55 -14.35 -3.24 -14.07
N GLU A 56 -14.45 -4.26 -13.21
CA GLU A 56 -15.24 -5.47 -13.49
C GLU A 56 -16.73 -5.13 -13.69
N TYR A 57 -17.28 -4.28 -12.82
CA TYR A 57 -18.67 -3.84 -12.91
C TYR A 57 -18.95 -3.07 -14.21
N LEU A 58 -18.05 -2.16 -14.63
CA LEU A 58 -18.16 -1.44 -15.89
C LEU A 58 -18.13 -2.39 -17.09
N THR A 59 -17.19 -3.34 -17.10
CA THR A 59 -17.08 -4.38 -18.14
C THR A 59 -18.37 -5.20 -18.25
N LYS A 60 -18.92 -5.65 -17.12
CA LYS A 60 -20.18 -6.41 -17.06
C LYS A 60 -21.38 -5.64 -17.64
N ASN A 61 -21.33 -4.30 -17.57
CA ASN A 61 -22.36 -3.41 -18.10
C ASN A 61 -22.02 -2.84 -19.48
N ASN A 62 -21.04 -3.42 -20.19
CA ASN A 62 -20.60 -3.00 -21.53
C ASN A 62 -20.12 -1.54 -21.61
N VAL A 63 -19.59 -0.99 -20.52
CA VAL A 63 -18.94 0.32 -20.51
C VAL A 63 -17.46 0.14 -20.85
N SER A 64 -17.04 0.69 -21.98
CA SER A 64 -15.63 0.67 -22.40
C SER A 64 -14.82 1.71 -21.62
N PHE A 65 -13.61 1.33 -21.20
CA PHE A 65 -12.65 2.19 -20.53
C PHE A 65 -11.22 1.68 -20.77
N GLU A 66 -10.23 2.53 -20.51
CA GLU A 66 -8.82 2.15 -20.54
C GLU A 66 -8.13 2.62 -19.25
N TRP A 67 -7.29 1.77 -18.69
CA TRP A 67 -6.49 2.12 -17.53
C TRP A 67 -5.39 3.11 -17.93
N SER A 68 -5.46 4.34 -17.42
CA SER A 68 -4.35 5.29 -17.54
C SER A 68 -3.37 5.14 -16.38
N GLN A 69 -2.18 5.74 -16.50
CA GLN A 69 -1.22 5.80 -15.41
C GLN A 69 -1.80 6.47 -14.16
N LYS A 70 -2.54 7.58 -14.33
CA LYS A 70 -3.24 8.25 -13.21
C LYS A 70 -4.37 7.37 -12.66
N GLY A 71 -5.03 6.57 -13.50
CA GLY A 71 -5.98 5.55 -13.07
C GLY A 71 -5.35 4.47 -12.19
N ARG A 72 -4.18 3.94 -12.58
CA ARG A 72 -3.41 2.97 -11.76
C ARG A 72 -2.94 3.56 -10.43
N LEU A 73 -2.57 4.85 -10.44
CA LEU A 73 -2.28 5.57 -9.21
C LEU A 73 -3.53 5.71 -8.33
N ALA A 74 -4.70 5.99 -8.91
CA ALA A 74 -5.96 6.02 -8.19
C ALA A 74 -6.33 4.64 -7.61
N GLU A 75 -6.06 3.55 -8.34
CA GLU A 75 -6.20 2.18 -7.85
C GLU A 75 -5.32 1.95 -6.62
N THR A 76 -4.06 2.38 -6.68
CA THR A 76 -3.13 2.32 -5.53
C THR A 76 -3.68 3.11 -4.34
N TYR A 77 -4.13 4.35 -4.53
CA TYR A 77 -4.70 5.16 -3.45
C TYR A 77 -5.98 4.56 -2.87
N SER A 78 -6.77 3.86 -3.69
CA SER A 78 -7.97 3.16 -3.20
C SER A 78 -7.63 2.07 -2.19
N LEU A 79 -6.41 1.51 -2.23
CA LEU A 79 -5.96 0.46 -1.33
C LEU A 79 -5.51 0.98 0.04
N LEU A 80 -5.08 2.24 0.10
CA LEU A 80 -4.61 2.91 1.31
C LEU A 80 -5.72 3.05 2.35
N GLY A 81 -5.30 3.03 3.62
CA GLY A 81 -6.17 3.39 4.75
C GLY A 81 -6.35 4.91 4.85
N ASP A 82 -7.47 5.33 5.45
CA ASP A 82 -7.84 6.75 5.64
C ASP A 82 -6.78 7.55 6.42
N ASN A 83 -5.97 6.86 7.23
CA ASN A 83 -4.86 7.45 7.97
C ASN A 83 -3.70 7.94 7.09
N LEU A 84 -3.65 7.55 5.81
CA LEU A 84 -2.61 7.96 4.84
C LEU A 84 -3.15 8.90 3.76
N LEU A 85 -4.43 9.25 3.83
CA LEU A 85 -5.12 10.01 2.80
C LEU A 85 -5.49 11.41 3.27
N ASP A 86 -5.61 12.34 2.33
CA ASP A 86 -6.19 13.66 2.55
C ASP A 86 -7.73 13.60 2.57
N GLU A 87 -8.36 14.75 2.78
CA GLU A 87 -9.83 14.86 2.82
C GLU A 87 -10.53 14.44 1.52
N ASN A 88 -9.82 14.50 0.38
CA ASN A 88 -10.31 14.14 -0.94
C ASN A 88 -10.01 12.68 -1.31
N GLY A 89 -9.35 11.92 -0.42
CA GLY A 89 -9.01 10.52 -0.67
C GLY A 89 -7.79 10.32 -1.56
N LYS A 90 -6.94 11.34 -1.69
CA LYS A 90 -5.62 11.26 -2.33
C LYS A 90 -4.57 10.98 -1.26
N LEU A 91 -3.43 10.38 -1.63
CA LEU A 91 -2.28 10.25 -0.73
C LEU A 91 -1.89 11.61 -0.12
N ASP A 92 -1.83 11.65 1.20
CA ASP A 92 -1.20 12.72 1.96
C ASP A 92 0.23 12.30 2.29
N PHE A 93 1.19 12.89 1.58
CA PHE A 93 2.60 12.54 1.73
C PHE A 93 3.13 12.81 3.14
N ASN A 94 2.64 13.83 3.85
CA ASN A 94 3.08 14.10 5.22
C ASN A 94 2.62 12.99 6.17
N LYS A 95 1.41 12.44 5.94
CA LYS A 95 0.91 11.29 6.71
C LYS A 95 1.67 10.01 6.37
N LEU A 96 1.99 9.81 5.09
CA LEU A 96 2.88 8.72 4.64
C LEU A 96 4.25 8.86 5.33
N ASP A 97 4.96 9.94 5.13
CA ASP A 97 6.29 10.12 5.71
C ASP A 97 6.27 9.97 7.24
N LYS A 98 5.27 10.53 7.92
CA LYS A 98 5.09 10.32 9.37
C LYS A 98 4.83 8.86 9.73
N HIS A 99 4.01 8.14 8.96
CA HIS A 99 3.84 6.71 9.19
C HIS A 99 5.16 5.99 9.01
N TRP A 100 6.03 6.38 8.09
CA TRP A 100 7.37 5.80 7.91
C TRP A 100 8.45 6.48 8.81
N GLY A 101 8.01 7.20 9.85
CA GLY A 101 8.87 7.80 10.86
C GLY A 101 9.64 9.06 10.43
N GLY A 102 9.38 9.60 9.23
CA GLY A 102 10.12 10.71 8.63
C GLY A 102 11.26 10.27 7.70
N ALA A 103 11.40 8.96 7.47
CA ALA A 103 12.52 8.41 6.71
C ALA A 103 12.40 8.74 5.21
N ILE A 104 11.20 8.78 4.64
CA ILE A 104 10.99 8.99 3.20
C ILE A 104 11.51 10.38 2.80
N SER A 105 11.11 11.43 3.54
CA SER A 105 11.58 12.79 3.26
C SER A 105 13.11 12.91 3.35
N LEU A 106 13.72 12.30 4.38
CA LEU A 106 15.18 12.29 4.53
C LEU A 106 15.87 11.57 3.37
N PHE A 107 15.27 10.50 2.86
CA PHE A 107 15.79 9.77 1.72
C PHE A 107 15.75 10.63 0.45
N HIS A 108 14.62 11.30 0.17
CA HIS A 108 14.45 12.21 -0.96
C HIS A 108 15.42 13.40 -0.91
N ASP A 109 15.71 13.90 0.30
CA ASP A 109 16.71 14.96 0.53
C ASP A 109 18.16 14.48 0.35
N GLY A 110 18.38 13.20 0.01
CA GLY A 110 19.71 12.60 -0.15
C GLY A 110 20.41 12.29 1.18
N GLN A 111 19.73 12.44 2.31
CA GLN A 111 20.24 12.09 3.64
C GLN A 111 20.04 10.61 3.96
N VAL A 112 20.50 9.74 3.04
CA VAL A 112 20.24 8.30 3.04
C VAL A 112 20.65 7.63 4.36
N ASP A 113 21.83 7.92 4.90
CA ASP A 113 22.29 7.32 6.16
C ASP A 113 21.38 7.66 7.34
N LYS A 114 20.91 8.91 7.41
CA LYS A 114 19.99 9.35 8.48
C LYS A 114 18.60 8.74 8.30
N SER A 115 18.12 8.66 7.06
CA SER A 115 16.87 7.98 6.71
C SER A 115 16.90 6.53 7.17
N MET A 116 17.94 5.79 6.80
CA MET A 116 18.02 4.37 7.11
C MET A 116 18.25 4.09 8.60
N ALA A 117 18.97 4.96 9.31
CA ALA A 117 19.07 4.88 10.77
C ALA A 117 17.69 5.07 11.45
N LEU A 118 16.87 6.00 10.94
CA LEU A 118 15.54 6.26 11.47
C LEU A 118 14.58 5.09 11.20
N PHE A 119 14.65 4.51 9.99
CA PHE A 119 13.91 3.30 9.65
C PHE A 119 14.34 2.10 10.51
N GLU A 120 15.65 1.87 10.69
CA GLU A 120 16.18 0.80 11.54
C GLU A 120 15.74 0.95 13.00
N ASP A 121 15.74 2.17 13.54
CA ASP A 121 15.27 2.44 14.90
C ASP A 121 13.78 2.13 15.06
N ARG A 122 12.96 2.45 14.06
CA ARG A 122 11.54 2.09 14.05
C ARG A 122 11.35 0.58 14.00
N LEU A 123 12.05 -0.10 13.10
CA LEU A 123 12.05 -1.55 12.96
C LEU A 123 12.45 -2.23 14.28
N TYR A 124 13.46 -1.69 14.97
CA TYR A 124 13.85 -2.13 16.30
C TYR A 124 12.72 -2.00 17.32
N GLN A 125 11.97 -0.89 17.33
CA GLN A 125 10.83 -0.76 18.24
C GLN A 125 9.73 -1.80 17.94
N ILE A 126 9.45 -2.07 16.66
CA ILE A 126 8.43 -3.05 16.24
C ILE A 126 8.82 -4.47 16.68
N VAL A 127 10.06 -4.88 16.42
CA VAL A 127 10.58 -6.18 16.85
C VAL A 127 10.56 -6.28 18.38
N LYS A 128 11.01 -5.23 19.08
CA LYS A 128 11.03 -5.19 20.54
C LYS A 128 9.63 -5.25 21.16
N SER A 129 8.63 -4.63 20.53
CA SER A 129 7.24 -4.71 20.98
C SER A 129 6.52 -5.97 20.51
N GLN A 130 7.18 -6.81 19.71
CA GLN A 130 6.63 -8.03 19.12
C GLN A 130 5.31 -7.75 18.34
N ASP A 131 5.26 -6.62 17.64
CA ASP A 131 4.09 -6.22 16.85
C ASP A 131 4.17 -6.86 15.46
N VAL A 132 3.60 -8.05 15.33
CA VAL A 132 3.63 -8.83 14.08
C VAL A 132 2.90 -8.12 12.94
N MET A 133 1.82 -7.41 13.22
CA MET A 133 1.05 -6.70 12.20
C MET A 133 1.85 -5.56 11.61
N ALA A 134 2.50 -4.76 12.47
CA ALA A 134 3.38 -3.70 12.02
C ALA A 134 4.62 -4.25 11.31
N PHE A 135 5.15 -5.40 11.75
CA PHE A 135 6.29 -6.06 11.11
C PHE A 135 5.94 -6.54 9.70
N GLU A 136 4.80 -7.21 9.50
CA GLU A 136 4.33 -7.64 8.18
C GLU A 136 4.09 -6.46 7.22
N GLU A 137 3.49 -5.38 7.72
CA GLU A 137 3.28 -4.17 6.93
C GLU A 137 4.60 -3.61 6.38
N ILE A 138 5.61 -3.44 7.24
CA ILE A 138 6.92 -2.91 6.81
C ILE A 138 7.79 -3.96 6.11
N ALA A 139 7.61 -5.26 6.37
CA ALA A 139 8.41 -6.30 5.71
C ALA A 139 8.01 -6.47 4.24
N THR A 140 6.75 -6.16 3.90
CA THR A 140 6.24 -6.33 2.55
C THR A 140 6.55 -5.13 1.64
N GLU A 141 6.54 -3.90 2.18
CA GLU A 141 6.76 -2.63 1.45
C GLU A 141 5.98 -2.48 0.13
N ASP A 142 4.93 -3.31 -0.10
CA ASP A 142 4.19 -3.40 -1.36
C ASP A 142 3.59 -2.04 -1.73
N ILE A 143 3.18 -1.28 -0.71
CA ILE A 143 2.63 0.04 -0.93
C ILE A 143 3.66 1.04 -1.44
N LEU A 144 4.91 0.99 -0.97
CA LEU A 144 5.97 1.90 -1.44
C LEU A 144 6.28 1.64 -2.92
N PHE A 145 6.40 0.38 -3.34
CA PHE A 145 6.60 0.04 -4.74
C PHE A 145 5.45 0.52 -5.63
N ARG A 146 4.20 0.34 -5.20
CA ARG A 146 3.02 0.81 -5.94
C ARG A 146 2.94 2.33 -6.02
N LEU A 147 3.46 3.03 -5.01
CA LEU A 147 3.58 4.49 -5.00
C LEU A 147 4.75 5.01 -5.85
N GLY A 148 5.64 4.12 -6.32
CA GLY A 148 6.82 4.49 -7.09
C GLY A 148 8.03 4.87 -6.23
N GLU A 149 7.97 4.65 -4.92
CA GLU A 149 9.06 4.88 -3.96
C GLU A 149 10.09 3.74 -3.99
N THR A 150 10.44 3.28 -5.19
CA THR A 150 11.20 2.04 -5.42
C THR A 150 12.57 2.04 -4.75
N ASP A 151 13.34 3.13 -4.89
CA ASP A 151 14.70 3.18 -4.32
C ASP A 151 14.68 3.15 -2.79
N PHE A 152 13.73 3.84 -2.18
CA PHE A 152 13.53 3.82 -0.73
C PHE A 152 13.02 2.45 -0.25
N ALA A 153 12.05 1.85 -0.95
CA ALA A 153 11.56 0.51 -0.66
C ALA A 153 12.68 -0.53 -0.71
N LEU A 154 13.56 -0.47 -1.72
CA LEU A 154 14.72 -1.36 -1.82
C LEU A 154 15.71 -1.16 -0.68
N ALA A 155 15.93 0.09 -0.26
CA ALA A 155 16.77 0.36 0.91
C ALA A 155 16.17 -0.24 2.19
N CYS A 156 14.84 -0.14 2.37
CA CYS A 156 14.11 -0.74 3.48
C CYS A 156 14.22 -2.27 3.48
N LEU A 157 13.92 -2.93 2.36
CA LEU A 157 14.07 -4.38 2.21
C LEU A 157 15.49 -4.84 2.54
N ARG A 158 16.50 -4.12 2.04
CA ARG A 158 17.90 -4.43 2.37
C ARG A 158 18.18 -4.36 3.87
N THR A 159 17.64 -3.37 4.57
CA THR A 159 17.77 -3.28 6.02
C THR A 159 17.10 -4.46 6.73
N ILE A 160 15.90 -4.86 6.27
CA ILE A 160 15.15 -6.01 6.82
C ILE A 160 15.91 -7.33 6.62
N VAL A 161 16.47 -7.57 5.44
CA VAL A 161 17.25 -8.79 5.14
C VAL A 161 18.47 -8.90 6.08
N ASN A 162 19.07 -7.78 6.46
CA ASN A 162 20.22 -7.76 7.36
C ASN A 162 19.86 -7.93 8.84
N LEU A 163 18.58 -8.04 9.21
CA LEU A 163 18.19 -8.22 10.61
C LEU A 163 18.77 -9.49 11.24
N LYS A 164 18.78 -10.60 10.50
CA LYS A 164 19.27 -11.91 10.99
C LYS A 164 20.76 -11.87 11.37
N SER A 165 21.53 -10.96 10.77
CA SER A 165 22.97 -10.78 11.03
C SER A 165 23.29 -9.56 11.91
N ASN A 166 22.28 -8.78 12.30
CA ASN A 166 22.45 -7.59 13.11
C ASN A 166 22.42 -7.94 14.61
N GLU A 167 23.57 -7.81 15.28
CA GLU A 167 23.73 -8.13 16.71
C GLU A 167 22.77 -7.31 17.61
N ARG A 168 22.30 -6.14 17.17
CA ARG A 168 21.30 -5.36 17.89
C ARG A 168 19.95 -6.08 17.99
N PHE A 169 19.61 -6.89 17.00
CA PHE A 169 18.31 -7.55 16.87
C PHE A 169 18.32 -9.01 17.30
N LYS A 170 19.49 -9.65 17.35
CA LYS A 170 19.65 -11.10 17.48
C LYS A 170 18.74 -11.76 18.53
N ASP A 171 18.84 -11.36 19.79
CA ASP A 171 18.09 -12.01 20.87
C ASP A 171 16.59 -11.70 20.77
N ILE A 172 16.24 -10.42 20.57
CA ILE A 172 14.83 -10.00 20.50
C ILE A 172 14.10 -10.53 19.27
N LEU A 173 14.81 -10.75 18.16
CA LEU A 173 14.25 -11.25 16.92
C LEU A 173 14.00 -12.76 17.01
N LEU A 174 14.88 -13.50 17.68
CA LEU A 174 14.67 -14.93 17.97
C LEU A 174 13.43 -15.11 18.86
N ASP A 175 13.33 -14.36 19.95
CA ASP A 175 12.16 -14.40 20.85
C ASP A 175 10.86 -14.05 20.12
N PHE A 176 10.90 -13.00 19.27
CA PHE A 176 9.75 -12.58 18.47
C PHE A 176 9.34 -13.66 17.46
N ASN A 177 10.30 -14.30 16.80
CA ASN A 177 10.04 -15.36 15.84
C ASN A 177 9.47 -16.63 16.51
N GLU A 178 10.00 -17.02 17.67
CA GLU A 178 9.50 -18.17 18.44
C GLU A 178 8.05 -17.93 18.89
N TYR A 179 7.71 -16.71 19.32
CA TYR A 179 6.35 -16.38 19.74
C TYR A 179 5.31 -16.50 18.61
N TYR A 180 5.72 -16.28 17.35
CA TYR A 180 4.83 -16.32 16.18
C TYR A 180 5.12 -17.50 15.24
N ASP A 181 5.62 -18.63 15.76
CA ASP A 181 5.77 -19.89 15.03
C ASP A 181 6.44 -19.72 13.63
N ASP A 182 7.62 -19.10 13.59
CA ASP A 182 8.42 -18.86 12.37
C ASP A 182 7.89 -17.82 11.37
N LEU A 183 6.76 -17.16 11.66
CA LEU A 183 6.17 -16.17 10.76
C LEU A 183 7.10 -14.96 10.51
N VAL A 184 7.86 -14.53 11.52
CA VAL A 184 8.79 -13.39 11.40
C VAL A 184 9.92 -13.71 10.42
N PHE A 185 10.51 -14.89 10.51
CA PHE A 185 11.56 -15.34 9.59
C PHE A 185 11.03 -15.60 8.18
N ALA A 186 9.80 -16.12 8.04
CA ALA A 186 9.14 -16.25 6.75
C ALA A 186 8.96 -14.88 6.06
N ASN A 187 8.59 -13.84 6.82
CA ASN A 187 8.49 -12.47 6.29
C ASN A 187 9.86 -11.90 5.87
N ILE A 188 10.94 -12.19 6.61
CA ILE A 188 12.30 -11.78 6.22
C ILE A 188 12.74 -12.51 4.94
N GLU A 189 12.43 -13.80 4.79
CA GLU A 189 12.73 -14.57 3.59
C GLU A 189 11.94 -14.07 2.38
N TRP A 190 10.69 -13.65 2.59
CA TRP A 190 9.90 -12.97 1.56
C TRP A 190 10.56 -11.66 1.13
N ALA A 191 10.98 -10.83 2.10
CA ALA A 191 11.67 -9.56 1.83
C ALA A 191 12.98 -9.76 1.07
N GLU A 192 13.72 -10.84 1.37
CA GLU A 192 14.93 -11.25 0.65
C GLU A 192 14.61 -11.60 -0.80
N ALA A 193 13.62 -12.46 -1.04
CA ALA A 193 13.22 -12.85 -2.39
C ALA A 193 12.74 -11.65 -3.23
N GLU A 194 11.97 -10.72 -2.64
CA GLU A 194 11.49 -9.54 -3.35
C GLU A 194 12.64 -8.57 -3.64
N TYR A 195 13.58 -8.37 -2.70
CA TYR A 195 14.78 -7.58 -2.94
C TYR A 195 15.62 -8.15 -4.09
N GLU A 196 15.87 -9.46 -4.10
CA GLU A 196 16.62 -10.16 -5.15
C GLU A 196 15.98 -10.02 -6.54
N LYS A 197 14.65 -10.12 -6.60
CA LYS A 197 13.87 -9.95 -7.84
C LYS A 197 14.05 -8.55 -8.44
N HIS A 198 14.05 -7.50 -7.64
CA HIS A 198 14.20 -6.13 -8.15
C HIS A 198 15.64 -5.80 -8.56
N ILE A 199 16.65 -6.23 -7.80
CA ILE A 199 18.05 -5.99 -8.16
C ILE A 199 18.50 -6.79 -9.39
N SER A 200 17.87 -7.95 -9.66
CA SER A 200 18.13 -8.75 -10.87
C SER A 200 17.43 -8.19 -12.11
N SER A 201 16.24 -7.61 -11.94
CA SER A 201 15.47 -6.97 -13.01
C SER A 201 16.08 -5.65 -13.52
N GLY A 202 16.89 -4.97 -12.70
CA GLY A 202 17.62 -3.74 -13.08
C GLY A 202 18.94 -3.96 -13.83
N ARG A 203 19.29 -5.21 -14.17
CA ARG A 203 20.57 -5.58 -14.83
C ARG A 203 20.45 -5.92 -16.33
N THR A 204 19.29 -5.70 -16.95
CA THR A 204 19.04 -5.85 -18.39
C THR A 204 18.72 -4.53 -19.04
#